data_AF-A0A0F8XE23-F1
#
_entry.id   AF-A0A0F8XE23-F1
#
_cell.length_a   1.000
_cell.length_b   1.000
_cell.length_c   1.000
_cell.angle_alpha   90.00
_cell.angle_beta   90.00
_cell.angle_gamma   90.00
#
_symmetry.space_group_name_H-M   'P 1'
#
loop_
_entity.id
_entity.type
_entity.pdbx_description
1 polymer ?
#
loop_
_entity_poly.entity_id
_entity_poly.type
_entity_poly.pdbx_seq_one_letter_code
_entity_poly.pdbx_strand_id
1 'polypeptide(L)'
;MTVTIVPGRGQRVHALRPQDWAEAAATDYWANFGNVVGIPADAIGDLDLYGWTTTGFSHTIGSLAGFLTSADVGTTGGINLDAVSDHIRSPSIFGDYAHGQLVAGLLGHDPTTLSMECYARFAANANEEETGFGFVEAGAAVPFVKAGLMALVTSDGTNFSLEGAGDLDAGSTDNTTPHLFKITVGLGTTDAIE
;
A
#
# COMPACT_ATOMS: atom_id res chain seq x y z
N MET A 1 22.57 -17.87 24.49
CA MET A 1 23.38 -16.67 24.20
C MET A 1 22.40 -15.58 23.82
N THR A 2 22.16 -14.65 24.72
CA THR A 2 21.16 -13.58 24.50
C THR A 2 21.93 -12.31 24.21
N VAL A 3 21.92 -11.89 22.96
CA VAL A 3 22.47 -10.60 22.56
C VAL A 3 21.35 -9.59 22.72
N THR A 4 21.38 -8.82 23.80
CA THR A 4 20.49 -7.68 23.98
C THR A 4 21.11 -6.49 23.26
N ILE A 5 20.70 -6.27 22.02
CA ILE A 5 20.93 -5.00 21.33
C ILE A 5 19.92 -4.03 21.95
N VAL A 6 20.40 -3.01 22.67
CA VAL A 6 19.55 -1.89 23.09
C VAL A 6 19.39 -0.99 21.86
N PRO A 7 18.22 -0.92 21.19
CA PRO A 7 18.06 -0.06 20.04
C PRO A 7 18.20 1.39 20.52
N GLY A 8 19.09 2.15 19.88
CA GLY A 8 19.05 3.60 20.00
C GLY A 8 17.70 4.11 19.46
N ARG A 9 17.16 5.17 20.07
CA ARG A 9 15.93 5.83 19.58
C ARG A 9 15.98 6.00 18.06
N GLY A 10 15.01 5.41 17.34
CA GLY A 10 14.76 5.67 15.93
C GLY A 10 15.43 4.73 14.91
N GLN A 11 15.71 3.46 15.25
CA GLN A 11 16.17 2.50 14.25
C GLN A 11 14.98 2.02 13.40
N ARG A 12 14.79 2.66 12.25
CA ARG A 12 13.93 2.12 11.19
C ARG A 12 14.57 0.86 10.61
N VAL A 13 13.79 -0.22 10.54
CA VAL A 13 14.17 -1.49 9.93
C VAL A 13 13.32 -1.67 8.68
N HIS A 14 13.98 -1.81 7.54
CA HIS A 14 13.33 -1.82 6.23
C HIS A 14 13.28 -3.23 5.62
N ALA A 15 12.07 -3.72 5.33
CA ALA A 15 11.84 -4.86 4.46
C ALA A 15 11.71 -4.37 3.01
N LEU A 16 12.81 -4.45 2.25
CA LEU A 16 12.92 -3.85 0.91
C LEU A 16 12.34 -4.72 -0.21
N ARG A 17 12.06 -5.99 0.08
CA ARG A 17 11.54 -6.95 -0.89
C ARG A 17 10.11 -7.36 -0.49
N PRO A 18 9.11 -7.21 -1.37
CA PRO A 18 7.75 -7.70 -1.13
C PRO A 18 7.65 -9.16 -0.71
N GLN A 19 8.57 -10.01 -1.19
CA GLN A 19 8.62 -11.44 -0.83
C GLN A 19 8.90 -11.68 0.65
N ASP A 20 9.57 -10.75 1.33
CA ASP A 20 10.00 -10.92 2.72
C ASP A 20 8.93 -10.40 3.70
N TRP A 21 7.86 -9.76 3.21
CA TRP A 21 6.87 -9.07 4.06
C TRP A 21 6.13 -10.00 5.03
N ALA A 22 5.96 -11.28 4.68
CA ALA A 22 5.28 -12.25 5.56
C ALA A 22 6.11 -12.64 6.80
N GLU A 23 7.44 -12.51 6.75
CA GLU A 23 8.35 -13.04 7.77
C GLU A 23 9.32 -12.01 8.36
N ALA A 24 9.48 -10.87 7.71
CA ALA A 24 10.40 -9.83 8.15
C ALA A 24 9.86 -9.09 9.38
N ALA A 25 10.62 -9.10 10.47
CA ALA A 25 10.41 -8.15 11.56
C ALA A 25 10.94 -6.77 11.15
N ALA A 26 10.07 -5.91 10.62
CA ALA A 26 10.43 -4.57 10.11
C ALA A 26 9.45 -3.48 10.57
N THR A 27 9.93 -2.23 10.59
CA THR A 27 9.09 -1.04 10.84
C THR A 27 8.57 -0.43 9.55
N ASP A 28 9.24 -0.70 8.43
CA ASP A 28 8.95 -0.12 7.13
C ASP A 28 8.99 -1.20 6.06
N TYR A 29 7.93 -1.29 5.27
CA TYR A 29 7.78 -2.30 4.23
C TYR A 29 7.71 -1.59 2.88
N TRP A 30 8.64 -1.92 1.99
CA TRP A 30 8.77 -1.26 0.68
C TRP A 30 8.41 -2.23 -0.44
N ALA A 31 7.59 -1.74 -1.38
CA ALA A 31 7.23 -2.46 -2.58
C ALA A 31 7.45 -1.56 -3.79
N ASN A 32 8.29 -2.02 -4.72
CA ASN A 32 8.53 -1.36 -5.99
C ASN A 32 8.27 -2.35 -7.12
N PHE A 33 7.33 -2.01 -7.98
CA PHE A 33 6.83 -2.88 -9.04
C PHE A 33 7.31 -2.45 -10.44
N GLY A 34 8.31 -1.59 -10.53
CA GLY A 34 8.90 -1.15 -11.80
C GLY A 34 9.72 -2.23 -12.53
N ASN A 35 10.08 -3.34 -11.86
CA ASN A 35 10.88 -4.42 -12.44
C ASN A 35 10.00 -5.58 -12.96
N VAL A 36 9.88 -5.66 -14.29
CA VAL A 36 9.11 -6.69 -15.03
C VAL A 36 9.54 -8.12 -14.69
N VAL A 37 10.81 -8.34 -14.34
CA VAL A 37 11.33 -9.69 -14.02
C VAL A 37 10.92 -10.14 -12.62
N GLY A 38 10.62 -9.20 -11.71
CA GLY A 38 10.25 -9.53 -10.33
C GLY A 38 8.76 -9.83 -10.13
N ILE A 39 7.91 -9.44 -11.09
CA ILE A 39 6.45 -9.64 -11.06
C ILE A 39 5.94 -9.78 -12.51
N PRO A 40 5.99 -10.98 -13.10
CA PRO A 40 5.40 -11.24 -14.40
C PRO A 40 3.87 -11.19 -14.27
N ALA A 41 3.20 -10.50 -15.19
CA ALA A 41 1.74 -10.34 -15.24
C ALA A 41 0.96 -11.68 -15.25
N ASP A 42 1.64 -12.78 -15.59
CA ASP A 42 1.01 -14.07 -15.88
C ASP A 42 1.63 -15.23 -15.07
N ALA A 43 2.59 -14.96 -14.17
CA ALA A 43 3.30 -15.99 -13.43
C ALA A 43 2.73 -16.15 -12.01
N ILE A 44 1.88 -17.18 -11.87
CA ILE A 44 1.71 -17.90 -10.60
C ILE A 44 3.11 -18.33 -10.14
N GLY A 45 3.63 -17.79 -9.04
CA GLY A 45 4.97 -18.16 -8.57
C GLY A 45 5.81 -17.13 -7.81
N ASP A 46 5.57 -15.81 -7.94
CA ASP A 46 6.56 -14.82 -7.46
C ASP A 46 6.18 -14.06 -6.18
N LEU A 47 4.90 -13.80 -5.94
CA LEU A 47 4.41 -13.16 -4.72
C LEU A 47 3.38 -14.01 -3.98
N ASP A 48 2.55 -14.74 -4.72
CA ASP A 48 1.60 -15.72 -4.20
C ASP A 48 2.28 -16.84 -3.41
N LEU A 49 3.47 -17.31 -3.85
CA LEU A 49 4.30 -18.24 -3.08
C LEU A 49 4.79 -17.66 -1.73
N TYR A 50 4.78 -16.33 -1.60
CA TYR A 50 5.20 -15.60 -0.40
C TYR A 50 4.01 -15.00 0.36
N GLY A 51 2.81 -15.56 0.15
CA GLY A 51 1.61 -15.24 0.93
C GLY A 51 0.83 -14.01 0.44
N TRP A 52 1.21 -13.42 -0.69
CA TRP A 52 0.38 -12.39 -1.33
C TRP A 52 -0.85 -13.03 -1.98
N THR A 53 -1.92 -12.25 -2.13
CA THR A 53 -3.06 -12.63 -2.96
C THR A 53 -3.09 -11.72 -4.18
N THR A 54 -3.15 -12.30 -5.37
CA THR A 54 -3.07 -11.54 -6.63
C THR A 54 -4.03 -12.05 -7.68
N THR A 55 -4.56 -11.16 -8.53
CA THR A 55 -5.28 -11.56 -9.75
C THR A 55 -5.26 -10.44 -10.80
N GLY A 56 -5.27 -10.85 -12.08
CA GLY A 56 -5.65 -10.04 -13.25
C GLY A 56 -4.81 -8.82 -13.60
N PHE A 57 -3.75 -8.52 -12.84
CA PHE A 57 -2.94 -7.34 -13.05
C PHE A 57 -1.96 -7.47 -14.23
N SER A 58 -1.58 -6.33 -14.81
CA SER A 58 -0.55 -6.26 -15.87
C SER A 58 0.57 -5.29 -15.51
N HIS A 59 1.74 -5.43 -16.17
CA HIS A 59 2.85 -4.48 -15.99
C HIS A 59 2.69 -3.27 -16.92
N THR A 60 2.87 -2.07 -16.38
CA THR A 60 2.95 -0.83 -17.15
C THR A 60 4.37 -0.28 -17.15
N ILE A 61 4.91 -0.07 -18.35
CA ILE A 61 6.24 0.50 -18.54
C ILE A 61 6.21 1.99 -18.17
N GLY A 62 7.23 2.42 -17.42
CA GLY A 62 7.45 3.82 -17.07
C GLY A 62 7.97 4.68 -18.23
N SER A 63 8.07 5.98 -18.01
CA SER A 63 8.74 6.91 -18.93
C SER A 63 10.02 7.46 -18.33
N LEU A 64 10.97 7.83 -19.19
CA LEU A 64 12.21 8.47 -18.76
C LEU A 64 11.92 9.85 -18.16
N ALA A 65 12.68 10.20 -17.12
CA ALA A 65 12.71 11.54 -16.57
C ALA A 65 13.85 12.36 -17.18
N GLY A 66 13.66 13.68 -17.28
CA GLY A 66 14.74 14.63 -17.41
C GLY A 66 15.56 14.67 -16.13
N PHE A 67 16.89 14.77 -16.24
CA PHE A 67 17.76 14.83 -15.07
C PHE A 67 17.46 16.09 -14.25
N LEU A 68 16.86 15.92 -13.06
CA LEU A 68 16.56 16.99 -12.10
C LEU A 68 15.61 18.08 -12.63
N THR A 69 14.73 17.79 -13.60
CA THR A 69 13.72 18.75 -14.05
C THR A 69 12.35 18.40 -13.48
N SER A 70 11.63 19.41 -12.99
CA SER A 70 10.22 19.27 -12.59
C SER A 70 9.27 19.30 -13.79
N ALA A 71 9.78 19.61 -14.99
CA ALA A 71 9.00 19.65 -16.22
C ALA A 71 8.82 18.26 -16.84
N ASP A 72 9.81 17.37 -16.69
CA ASP A 72 9.81 16.02 -17.27
C ASP A 72 10.14 14.99 -16.17
N VAL A 73 9.24 14.79 -15.22
CA VAL A 73 9.50 13.94 -14.05
C VAL A 73 9.54 12.43 -14.35
N GLY A 74 9.18 12.03 -15.58
CA GLY A 74 9.05 10.63 -15.97
C GLY A 74 7.93 9.89 -15.21
N THR A 75 7.85 8.58 -15.37
CA THR A 75 6.99 7.71 -14.56
C THR A 75 7.75 6.43 -14.19
N THR A 76 7.55 5.90 -12.99
CA THR A 76 8.32 4.76 -12.47
C THR A 76 7.95 3.41 -13.09
N GLY A 77 6.91 3.36 -13.93
CA GLY A 77 6.23 2.11 -14.28
C GLY A 77 5.58 1.48 -13.05
N GLY A 78 4.91 0.35 -13.23
CA GLY A 78 4.25 -0.33 -12.11
C GLY A 78 3.22 -1.35 -12.54
N ILE A 79 2.21 -1.51 -11.70
CA ILE A 79 1.11 -2.45 -11.89
C ILE A 79 -0.11 -1.68 -12.42
N ASN A 80 -0.79 -2.26 -13.41
CA ASN A 80 -2.08 -1.81 -13.91
C ASN A 80 -3.15 -2.83 -13.53
N LEU A 81 -4.21 -2.34 -12.90
CA LEU A 81 -5.41 -3.08 -12.52
C LEU A 81 -6.52 -2.49 -13.39
N ASP A 82 -7.06 -3.26 -14.33
CA ASP A 82 -8.02 -2.75 -15.31
C ASP A 82 -9.42 -3.38 -15.22
N ALA A 83 -9.60 -4.34 -14.30
CA ALA A 83 -10.88 -4.86 -13.90
C ALA A 83 -11.13 -4.73 -12.39
N VAL A 84 -12.41 -4.62 -12.02
CA VAL A 84 -12.89 -4.43 -10.64
C VAL A 84 -12.43 -5.54 -9.66
N SER A 85 -12.11 -6.73 -10.17
CA SER A 85 -11.63 -7.85 -9.35
C SER A 85 -10.11 -7.96 -9.30
N ASP A 86 -9.39 -7.20 -10.11
CA ASP A 86 -7.93 -7.22 -10.14
C ASP A 86 -7.38 -6.67 -8.84
N HIS A 87 -6.40 -7.35 -8.28
CA HIS A 87 -5.80 -6.93 -7.03
C HIS A 87 -4.39 -7.46 -6.86
N ILE A 88 -3.66 -6.75 -6.01
CA ILE A 88 -2.46 -7.21 -5.34
C ILE A 88 -2.62 -6.88 -3.86
N ARG A 89 -2.59 -7.90 -3.01
CA ARG A 89 -2.78 -7.75 -1.56
C ARG A 89 -1.64 -8.42 -0.82
N SER A 90 -1.02 -7.67 0.09
CA SER A 90 0.06 -8.17 0.91
C SER A 90 -0.42 -9.27 1.88
N PRO A 91 0.50 -10.10 2.38
CA PRO A 91 0.29 -10.85 3.61
C PRO A 91 -0.08 -9.89 4.76
N SER A 92 -0.58 -10.47 5.84
CA SER A 92 -0.88 -9.72 7.06
C SER A 92 0.41 -9.28 7.79
N ILE A 93 0.94 -8.11 7.44
CA ILE A 93 2.15 -7.53 8.04
C ILE A 93 1.96 -7.06 9.50
N PHE A 94 0.74 -6.71 9.91
CA PHE A 94 0.39 -6.32 11.29
C PHE A 94 -0.83 -7.10 11.82
N GLY A 95 -1.12 -8.27 11.25
CA GLY A 95 -2.38 -8.98 11.50
C GLY A 95 -2.43 -9.84 12.76
N ASP A 96 -1.31 -10.07 13.43
CA ASP A 96 -1.29 -10.80 14.70
C ASP A 96 -0.47 -10.10 15.78
N TYR A 97 -0.79 -10.48 17.03
CA TYR A 97 -0.16 -9.91 18.21
C TYR A 97 1.35 -10.20 18.27
N ALA A 98 1.82 -11.31 17.70
CA ALA A 98 3.23 -11.67 17.71
C ALA A 98 4.04 -10.71 16.83
N HIS A 99 3.55 -10.37 15.65
CA HIS A 99 4.17 -9.38 14.77
C HIS A 99 4.16 -7.99 15.41
N GLY A 100 3.05 -7.61 16.07
CA GLY A 100 2.97 -6.37 16.85
C GLY A 100 4.04 -6.29 17.95
N GLN A 101 4.29 -7.39 18.67
CA GLN A 101 5.34 -7.45 19.71
C GLN A 101 6.77 -7.40 19.12
N LEU A 102 7.00 -7.99 17.94
CA LEU A 102 8.28 -7.88 17.24
C LEU A 102 8.59 -6.43 16.87
N VAL A 103 7.59 -5.73 16.30
CA VAL A 103 7.70 -4.31 15.96
C VAL A 103 7.89 -3.45 17.21
N ALA A 104 7.16 -3.74 18.29
CA ALA A 104 7.32 -3.04 19.56
C ALA A 104 8.74 -3.20 20.14
N GLY A 105 9.35 -4.38 19.97
CA GLY A 105 10.75 -4.63 20.34
C GLY A 105 11.75 -3.78 19.53
N LEU A 106 11.45 -3.49 18.26
CA LEU A 106 12.27 -2.61 17.42
C LEU A 106 12.09 -1.13 17.77
N LEU A 107 10.84 -0.70 17.95
CA LEU A 107 10.48 0.69 18.26
C LEU A 107 10.82 1.09 19.71
N GLY A 108 10.85 0.12 20.62
CA GLY A 108 10.96 0.34 22.06
C GLY A 108 9.65 0.79 22.72
N HIS A 109 8.53 0.77 21.98
CA HIS A 109 7.17 1.03 22.44
C HIS A 109 6.17 0.36 21.51
N ASP A 110 4.93 0.17 21.96
CA ASP A 110 3.89 -0.38 21.11
C ASP A 110 3.57 0.55 19.92
N PRO A 111 3.35 0.02 18.70
CA PRO A 111 2.97 0.84 17.56
C PRO A 111 1.59 1.47 17.77
N THR A 112 1.47 2.77 17.54
CA THR A 112 0.22 3.54 17.73
C THR A 112 -0.43 3.99 16.43
N THR A 113 0.31 3.90 15.33
CA THR A 113 -0.11 4.34 14.01
C THR A 113 0.41 3.38 12.94
N LEU A 114 -0.37 3.22 11.88
CA LEU A 114 0.04 2.52 10.67
C LEU A 114 -0.10 3.49 9.49
N SER A 115 0.97 3.68 8.73
CA SER A 115 0.99 4.61 7.60
C SER A 115 1.38 3.90 6.30
N MET A 116 0.76 4.30 5.20
CA MET A 116 1.09 3.87 3.85
C MET A 116 1.35 5.10 2.98
N GLU A 117 2.38 5.02 2.15
CA GLU A 117 2.62 5.94 1.06
C GLU A 117 2.53 5.17 -0.26
N CYS A 118 1.73 5.65 -1.20
CA CYS A 118 1.51 5.01 -2.50
C CYS A 118 1.61 6.04 -3.63
N TYR A 119 2.50 5.80 -4.59
CA TYR A 119 2.56 6.62 -5.80
C TYR A 119 1.68 5.99 -6.89
N ALA A 120 0.54 6.61 -7.16
CA ALA A 120 -0.52 6.03 -7.99
C ALA A 120 -1.28 7.08 -8.80
N ARG A 121 -2.09 6.62 -9.76
CA ARG A 121 -3.11 7.41 -10.46
C ARG A 121 -4.33 6.54 -10.76
N PHE A 122 -5.49 7.17 -10.86
CA PHE A 122 -6.65 6.55 -11.50
C PHE A 122 -6.55 6.74 -13.03
N ALA A 123 -7.04 5.77 -13.79
CA ALA A 123 -6.89 5.76 -15.25
C ALA A 123 -7.77 6.82 -15.93
N ALA A 124 -8.89 7.16 -15.30
CA ALA A 124 -9.85 8.17 -15.75
C ALA A 124 -10.47 8.88 -14.53
N ASN A 125 -11.07 10.05 -14.78
CA ASN A 125 -11.94 10.72 -13.82
C ASN A 125 -13.31 10.03 -13.85
N ALA A 126 -13.41 8.88 -13.19
CA ALA A 126 -14.60 8.04 -13.13
C ALA A 126 -14.95 7.75 -11.68
N ASN A 127 -16.22 7.45 -11.44
CA ASN A 127 -16.66 6.93 -10.16
C ASN A 127 -16.18 5.48 -10.03
N GLU A 128 -15.19 5.29 -9.15
CA GLU A 128 -14.42 4.08 -8.90
C GLU A 128 -14.45 3.75 -7.39
N GLU A 129 -15.62 3.81 -6.75
CA GLU A 129 -15.77 3.59 -5.30
C GLU A 129 -15.61 2.13 -4.83
N GLU A 130 -15.37 1.21 -5.76
CA GLU A 130 -15.11 -0.22 -5.50
C GLU A 130 -13.67 -0.62 -5.84
N THR A 131 -12.87 0.30 -6.39
CA THR A 131 -11.47 0.10 -6.78
C THR A 131 -10.58 1.17 -6.16
N GLY A 132 -9.38 0.80 -5.74
CA GLY A 132 -8.53 1.73 -5.00
C GLY A 132 -7.33 1.06 -4.35
N PHE A 133 -6.69 1.77 -3.44
CA PHE A 133 -5.52 1.31 -2.70
C PHE A 133 -5.54 1.83 -1.26
N GLY A 134 -5.05 1.02 -0.32
CA GLY A 134 -5.13 1.35 1.10
C GLY A 134 -5.08 0.15 2.03
N PHE A 135 -5.58 0.35 3.24
CA PHE A 135 -5.68 -0.64 4.29
C PHE A 135 -7.04 -1.33 4.29
N VAL A 136 -7.00 -2.65 4.36
CA VAL A 136 -8.19 -3.51 4.44
C VAL A 136 -8.07 -4.42 5.64
N GLU A 137 -9.22 -4.74 6.24
CA GLU A 137 -9.25 -5.68 7.35
C GLU A 137 -8.86 -7.10 6.89
N ALA A 138 -8.31 -7.89 7.82
CA ALA A 138 -7.99 -9.28 7.55
C ALA A 138 -9.26 -10.05 7.15
N GLY A 139 -9.24 -10.66 5.97
CA GLY A 139 -10.38 -11.40 5.43
C GLY A 139 -11.37 -10.56 4.61
N ALA A 140 -11.09 -9.29 4.32
CA ALA A 140 -11.88 -8.49 3.41
C ALA A 140 -12.05 -9.19 2.05
N ALA A 141 -13.27 -9.28 1.52
CA ALA A 141 -13.52 -9.88 0.22
C ALA A 141 -12.99 -8.99 -0.92
N VAL A 142 -12.79 -9.60 -2.10
CA VAL A 142 -12.63 -8.89 -3.38
C VAL A 142 -13.85 -9.22 -4.26
N PRO A 143 -14.51 -8.25 -4.91
CA PRO A 143 -14.25 -6.81 -4.85
C PRO A 143 -14.45 -6.23 -3.44
N PHE A 144 -13.75 -5.13 -3.19
CA PHE A 144 -13.69 -4.52 -1.88
C PHE A 144 -15.07 -3.95 -1.50
N VAL A 145 -15.66 -4.49 -0.45
CA VAL A 145 -16.91 -3.97 0.14
C VAL A 145 -16.57 -3.02 1.28
N LYS A 146 -17.29 -1.89 1.39
CA LYS A 146 -17.01 -0.84 2.40
C LYS A 146 -16.84 -1.36 3.83
N ALA A 147 -17.59 -2.40 4.20
CA ALA A 147 -17.53 -3.00 5.53
C ALA A 147 -16.20 -3.71 5.87
N GLY A 148 -15.36 -4.02 4.87
CA GLY A 148 -14.04 -4.63 5.06
C GLY A 148 -12.88 -3.64 4.90
N LEU A 149 -13.17 -2.34 4.79
CA LEU A 149 -12.15 -1.30 4.57
C LEU A 149 -11.80 -0.65 5.90
N MET A 150 -10.50 -0.54 6.16
CA MET A 150 -10.01 0.35 7.20
C MET A 150 -9.92 1.77 6.63
N ALA A 151 -9.19 1.92 5.52
CA ALA A 151 -9.02 3.18 4.82
C ALA A 151 -8.56 2.90 3.39
N LEU A 152 -9.38 3.25 2.39
CA LEU A 152 -9.12 3.02 0.97
C LEU A 152 -9.24 4.34 0.21
N VAL A 153 -8.21 4.70 -0.55
CA VAL A 153 -8.31 5.83 -1.49
C VAL A 153 -9.03 5.37 -2.75
N THR A 154 -10.11 6.06 -3.09
CA THR A 154 -10.96 5.84 -4.27
C THR A 154 -11.14 7.15 -5.06
N SER A 155 -11.91 7.12 -6.15
CA SER A 155 -12.38 8.32 -6.85
C SER A 155 -13.91 8.32 -6.93
N ASP A 156 -14.56 9.43 -6.59
CA ASP A 156 -16.02 9.59 -6.75
C ASP A 156 -16.41 10.09 -8.17
N GLY A 157 -15.41 10.30 -9.03
CA GLY A 157 -15.52 10.93 -10.35
C GLY A 157 -15.45 12.46 -10.35
N THR A 158 -15.20 13.06 -9.19
CA THR A 158 -15.01 14.51 -8.95
C THR A 158 -13.81 14.77 -8.03
N ASN A 159 -13.66 14.01 -6.95
CA ASN A 159 -12.60 14.10 -5.95
C ASN A 159 -11.98 12.73 -5.70
N PHE A 160 -10.73 12.73 -5.25
CA PHE A 160 -10.19 11.57 -4.54
C PHE A 160 -10.88 11.49 -3.17
N SER A 161 -11.35 10.30 -2.81
CA SER A 161 -12.09 10.04 -1.58
C SER A 161 -11.30 9.08 -0.68
N LEU A 162 -11.45 9.22 0.64
CA LEU A 162 -11.07 8.18 1.60
C LEU A 162 -12.33 7.44 2.05
N GLU A 163 -12.36 6.14 1.80
CA GLU A 163 -13.47 5.25 2.14
C GLU A 163 -13.07 4.31 3.29
N GLY A 164 -13.89 4.27 4.33
CA GLY A 164 -13.73 3.37 5.48
C GLY A 164 -15.07 2.95 6.08
N ALA A 165 -15.04 2.09 7.10
CA ALA A 165 -16.22 1.63 7.82
C ALA A 165 -16.85 2.73 8.72
N GLY A 166 -17.25 3.87 8.14
CA GLY A 166 -17.98 4.93 8.83
C GLY A 166 -17.54 6.36 8.49
N ASP A 167 -16.38 6.53 7.86
CA ASP A 167 -15.83 7.84 7.51
C ASP A 167 -15.66 7.97 5.99
N LEU A 168 -16.10 9.11 5.47
CA LEU A 168 -15.93 9.53 4.08
C LEU A 168 -15.29 10.91 4.11
N ASP A 169 -14.04 11.03 3.65
CA ASP A 169 -13.41 12.32 3.43
C ASP A 169 -13.36 12.59 1.92
N ALA A 170 -14.02 13.66 1.49
CA ALA A 170 -13.92 14.15 0.12
C ALA A 170 -12.67 15.01 0.05
N GLY A 171 -11.59 14.41 -0.47
CA GLY A 171 -10.29 15.05 -0.62
C GLY A 171 -10.25 16.05 -1.79
N SER A 172 -9.08 16.20 -2.38
CA SER A 172 -8.87 17.11 -3.52
C SER A 172 -9.52 16.60 -4.80
N THR A 173 -9.73 17.50 -5.77
CA THR A 173 -10.26 17.17 -7.10
C THR A 173 -9.49 16.04 -7.78
N ASP A 174 -10.24 15.08 -8.33
CA ASP A 174 -9.68 13.94 -9.03
C ASP A 174 -8.99 14.37 -10.34
N ASN A 175 -7.94 13.63 -10.70
CA ASN A 175 -7.29 13.79 -12.00
C ASN A 175 -6.46 12.55 -12.35
N THR A 176 -6.05 12.47 -13.60
CA THR A 176 -5.31 11.31 -14.14
C THR A 176 -3.80 11.42 -14.00
N THR A 177 -3.29 12.42 -13.28
CA THR A 177 -1.84 12.56 -13.05
C THR A 177 -1.41 11.72 -11.84
N PRO A 178 -0.21 11.13 -11.84
CA PRO A 178 0.29 10.42 -10.66
C PRO A 178 0.52 11.34 -9.46
N HIS A 179 0.05 10.91 -8.29
CA HIS A 179 0.25 11.57 -7.00
C HIS A 179 0.88 10.62 -6.00
N LEU A 180 1.58 11.19 -5.01
CA LEU A 180 1.94 10.47 -3.80
C LEU A 180 0.79 10.62 -2.81
N PHE A 181 0.10 9.53 -2.53
CA PHE A 181 -0.95 9.46 -1.52
C PHE A 181 -0.37 8.96 -0.20
N LYS A 182 -0.78 9.56 0.91
CA LYS A 182 -0.42 9.12 2.25
C LYS A 182 -1.67 8.86 3.07
N ILE A 183 -1.78 7.66 3.63
CA ILE A 183 -2.82 7.28 4.58
C ILE A 183 -2.14 7.03 5.92
N THR A 184 -2.69 7.57 7.01
CA THR A 184 -2.26 7.23 8.38
C THR A 184 -3.47 6.87 9.20
N VAL A 185 -3.51 5.63 9.67
CA VAL A 185 -4.52 5.16 10.62
C VAL A 185 -3.94 5.16 12.02
N GLY A 186 -4.71 5.69 12.97
CA GLY A 186 -4.32 5.82 14.37
C GLY A 186 -5.23 5.04 15.31
N LEU A 187 -4.71 4.68 16.49
CA LEU A 187 -5.55 4.18 17.56
C LEU A 187 -6.40 5.34 18.14
N GLY A 188 -7.72 5.33 17.89
CA GLY A 188 -8.68 6.10 18.68
C GLY A 188 -9.13 7.47 18.14
N THR A 189 -8.82 7.87 16.90
CA THR A 189 -9.41 9.05 16.23
C THR A 189 -9.48 8.87 14.71
N THR A 190 -10.51 9.47 14.10
CA THR A 190 -10.80 9.56 12.65
C THR A 190 -9.59 9.98 11.81
N ASP A 191 -9.43 9.28 10.67
CA ASP A 191 -8.34 9.43 9.70
C ASP A 191 -8.44 10.75 8.92
N ALA A 192 -7.32 11.22 8.34
CA ALA A 192 -7.26 12.36 7.42
C ALA A 192 -6.30 12.07 6.26
N ILE A 193 -6.62 12.55 5.05
CA ILE A 193 -5.71 12.53 3.89
C ILE A 193 -4.80 13.77 3.96
N GLU A 194 -3.50 13.59 3.74
CA GLU A 194 -2.50 14.68 3.58
C GLU A 194 -1.90 14.70 2.17
#